data_AF-A0AAV4FLU1-F1
#
_entry.id   AF-A0AAV4FLU1-F1
#
_cell.length_a   1.000
_cell.length_b   1.000
_cell.length_c   1.000
_cell.angle_alpha   90.00
_cell.angle_beta   90.00
_cell.angle_gamma   90.00
#
_symmetry.space_group_name_H-M   'P 1'
#
loop_
_entity.id
_entity.type
_entity.pdbx_description
1 polymer ?
#
loop_
_entity_poly.entity_id
_entity_poly.type
_entity_poly.pdbx_seq_one_letter_code
_entity_poly.pdbx_strand_id
1 'polypeptide(L)'
;MHGRLKVKSTAEQQEAKRKEREKKLKLYNAATTKIFSKKTNGELDEELLYLCGEVLSANPDFYTLWNYRKEVFLELRESKSTTELQNLFLSELFFLESCLKMNPKSYGTWHHRCFVLDTMPQPDWTRELELCNQFLKYDERNFHCWDYRRFIVKRAKVSPEAELEFSMSKISNNFSNYSSWHYRSKLLPLIHPDPTQPMGVSEEAMLKEYELVQNGFFTDPDDQSNWFYHRWLMGR
;
A
#
# COMPACT_ATOMS: atom_id res chain seq x y z
N MET A 1 13.48 -5.03 10.21
CA MET A 1 14.04 -6.38 9.94
C MET A 1 13.11 -7.41 10.57
N HIS A 2 12.35 -8.16 9.76
CA HIS A 2 11.46 -9.22 10.26
C HIS A 2 11.78 -10.54 9.53
N GLY A 3 11.47 -11.68 10.16
CA GLY A 3 11.51 -13.00 9.51
C GLY A 3 12.89 -13.51 9.08
N ARG A 4 14.01 -12.91 9.53
CA ARG A 4 15.34 -13.40 9.17
C ARG A 4 15.64 -14.70 9.91
N LEU A 5 15.54 -15.83 9.20
CA LEU A 5 15.91 -17.14 9.71
C LEU A 5 17.41 -17.18 10.03
N LYS A 6 17.75 -17.69 11.21
CA LYS A 6 19.15 -17.89 11.61
C LYS A 6 19.67 -19.16 10.94
N VAL A 7 20.34 -19.00 9.81
CA VAL A 7 20.98 -20.11 9.09
C VAL A 7 22.41 -20.29 9.59
N LYS A 8 22.78 -21.51 10.02
CA LYS A 8 24.18 -21.88 10.29
C LYS A 8 24.89 -22.12 8.95
N SER A 9 25.64 -21.15 8.45
CA SER A 9 26.45 -21.29 7.23
C SER A 9 27.93 -21.55 7.57
N THR A 10 28.63 -22.26 6.69
CA THR A 10 30.08 -22.50 6.83
C THR A 10 30.88 -21.20 6.69
N ALA A 11 32.13 -21.17 7.19
CA ALA A 11 32.99 -19.99 7.09
C ALA A 11 33.21 -19.55 5.63
N GLU A 12 33.38 -20.49 4.72
CA GLU A 12 33.54 -20.23 3.28
C GLU A 12 32.28 -19.59 2.65
N GLN A 13 31.09 -20.07 3.00
CA GLN A 13 29.83 -19.48 2.54
C GLN A 13 29.60 -18.08 3.11
N GLN A 14 30.03 -17.83 4.36
CA GLN A 14 29.96 -16.49 4.96
C GLN A 14 30.89 -15.53 4.23
N GLU A 15 32.11 -15.97 3.92
CA GLU A 15 33.10 -15.17 3.20
C GLU A 15 32.65 -14.84 1.77
N ALA A 16 32.11 -15.82 1.04
CA ALA A 16 31.56 -15.60 -0.29
C ALA A 16 30.41 -14.56 -0.27
N LYS A 17 29.46 -14.70 0.66
CA LYS A 17 28.37 -13.74 0.86
C LYS A 17 28.86 -12.36 1.28
N ARG A 18 29.96 -12.27 2.03
CA ARG A 18 30.58 -10.99 2.42
C ARG A 18 31.14 -10.29 1.19
N LYS A 19 31.96 -10.98 0.40
CA LYS A 19 32.54 -10.43 -0.85
C LYS A 19 31.47 -9.97 -1.84
N GLU A 20 30.38 -10.72 -1.98
CA GLU A 20 29.25 -10.32 -2.83
C GLU A 20 28.57 -9.03 -2.31
N ARG A 21 28.31 -8.95 -1.01
CA ARG A 21 27.74 -7.75 -0.38
C ARG A 21 28.63 -6.53 -0.51
N GLU A 22 29.95 -6.69 -0.36
CA GLU A 22 30.92 -5.60 -0.54
C GLU A 22 30.91 -5.05 -1.96
N LYS A 23 30.81 -5.91 -2.98
CA LYS A 23 30.67 -5.48 -4.38
C LYS A 23 29.39 -4.67 -4.59
N LYS A 24 28.24 -5.17 -4.09
CA LYS A 24 26.95 -4.48 -4.16
C LYS A 24 26.98 -3.15 -3.40
N LEU A 25 27.61 -3.10 -2.23
CA LEU A 25 27.75 -1.89 -1.41
C LEU A 25 28.57 -0.81 -2.11
N LYS A 26 29.65 -1.18 -2.80
CA LYS A 26 30.45 -0.22 -3.59
C LYS A 26 29.61 0.45 -4.69
N LEU A 27 28.82 -0.34 -5.42
CA LEU A 27 27.91 0.17 -6.46
C LEU A 27 26.83 1.06 -5.85
N TYR A 28 26.21 0.63 -4.74
CA TYR A 28 25.21 1.39 -4.00
C TYR A 28 25.73 2.76 -3.55
N ASN A 29 26.93 2.79 -2.96
CA ASN A 29 27.56 4.03 -2.50
C ASN A 29 27.91 4.95 -3.67
N ALA A 30 28.47 4.41 -4.76
CA ALA A 30 28.79 5.20 -5.95
C ALA A 30 27.53 5.83 -6.57
N ALA A 31 26.45 5.06 -6.72
CA ALA A 31 25.17 5.55 -7.21
C ALA A 31 24.60 6.65 -6.30
N THR A 32 24.61 6.43 -4.98
CA THR A 32 24.10 7.38 -3.99
C THR A 32 24.89 8.70 -4.00
N THR A 33 26.22 8.65 -4.08
CA THR A 33 27.06 9.84 -4.21
C THR A 33 26.74 10.62 -5.48
N LYS A 34 26.57 9.93 -6.63
CA LYS A 34 26.21 10.58 -7.89
C LYS A 34 24.84 11.25 -7.81
N ILE A 35 23.84 10.58 -7.23
CA ILE A 35 22.50 11.14 -6.99
C ILE A 35 22.58 12.45 -6.20
N PHE A 36 23.32 12.47 -5.09
CA PHE A 36 23.45 13.67 -4.27
C PHE A 36 24.20 14.81 -4.97
N SER A 37 25.22 14.48 -5.77
CA SER A 37 25.90 15.49 -6.60
C SER A 37 24.95 16.12 -7.61
N LYS A 38 24.19 15.31 -8.38
CA LYS A 38 23.20 15.82 -9.34
C LYS A 38 22.17 16.70 -8.65
N LYS A 39 21.66 16.25 -7.49
CA LYS A 39 20.69 17.03 -6.71
C LYS A 39 21.26 18.38 -6.25
N THR A 40 22.52 18.40 -5.81
CA THR A 40 23.21 19.64 -5.37
C THR A 40 23.41 20.61 -6.53
N ASN A 41 23.65 20.09 -7.73
CA ASN A 41 23.83 20.88 -8.95
C ASN A 41 22.50 21.33 -9.58
N GLY A 42 21.34 20.93 -9.05
CA GLY A 42 20.03 21.24 -9.63
C GLY A 42 19.69 20.44 -10.88
N GLU A 43 20.37 19.33 -11.14
CA GLU A 43 20.16 18.47 -12.31
C GLU A 43 18.94 17.55 -12.10
N LEU A 44 17.74 18.07 -12.36
CA LEU A 44 16.46 17.35 -12.22
C LEU A 44 16.04 16.68 -13.53
N ASP A 45 16.81 15.68 -13.97
CA ASP A 45 16.64 15.01 -15.26
C ASP A 45 16.26 13.52 -15.15
N GLU A 46 16.01 12.89 -16.30
CA GLU A 46 15.70 11.45 -16.39
C GLU A 46 16.86 10.56 -15.90
N GLU A 47 18.10 11.05 -15.92
CA GLU A 47 19.25 10.31 -15.36
C GLU A 47 19.16 10.23 -13.83
N LEU A 48 18.81 11.35 -13.17
CA LEU A 48 18.56 11.35 -11.73
C LEU A 48 17.41 10.40 -11.37
N LEU A 49 16.35 10.36 -12.19
CA LEU A 49 15.25 9.42 -12.04
C LEU A 49 15.75 7.97 -12.16
N TYR A 50 16.55 7.65 -13.18
CA TYR A 50 17.10 6.31 -13.37
C TYR A 50 17.98 5.87 -12.19
N LEU A 51 18.92 6.72 -11.75
CA LEU A 51 19.83 6.41 -10.64
C LEU A 51 19.07 6.19 -9.32
N CYS A 52 18.07 7.02 -9.02
CA CYS A 52 17.22 6.80 -7.85
C CYS A 52 16.49 5.45 -7.94
N GLY A 53 16.05 5.06 -9.13
CA GLY A 53 15.32 3.81 -9.39
C GLY A 53 16.17 2.58 -9.09
N GLU A 54 17.43 2.57 -9.54
CA GLU A 54 18.40 1.50 -9.25
C GLU A 54 18.55 1.29 -7.75
N VAL A 55 18.72 2.36 -6.97
CA VAL A 55 18.89 2.29 -5.52
C VAL A 55 17.61 1.84 -4.82
N LEU A 56 16.46 2.38 -5.22
CA LEU A 56 15.16 2.08 -4.62
C LEU A 56 14.66 0.67 -4.96
N SER A 57 15.04 0.11 -6.10
CA SER A 57 14.73 -1.29 -6.45
C SER A 57 15.29 -2.28 -5.42
N ALA A 58 16.45 -1.94 -4.82
CA ALA A 58 17.10 -2.72 -3.78
C ALA A 58 16.68 -2.29 -2.35
N ASN A 59 16.40 -1.00 -2.14
CA ASN A 59 15.99 -0.45 -0.86
C ASN A 59 14.88 0.60 -1.02
N PRO A 60 13.60 0.16 -1.11
CA PRO A 60 12.48 1.08 -1.29
C PRO A 60 12.21 1.96 -0.06
N ASP A 61 12.87 1.70 1.08
CA ASP A 61 12.69 2.50 2.30
C ASP A 61 13.68 3.68 2.39
N PHE A 62 14.46 3.96 1.34
CA PHE A 62 15.28 5.17 1.26
C PHE A 62 14.44 6.39 0.88
N TYR A 63 13.73 6.95 1.88
CA TYR A 63 12.73 8.00 1.70
C TYR A 63 13.21 9.23 0.91
N THR A 64 14.44 9.69 1.14
CA THR A 64 15.02 10.85 0.44
C THR A 64 14.97 10.71 -1.08
N LEU A 65 15.18 9.50 -1.60
CA LEU A 65 15.19 9.28 -3.05
C LEU A 65 13.80 9.39 -3.64
N TRP A 66 12.74 9.00 -2.92
CA TRP A 66 11.37 9.25 -3.37
C TRP A 66 11.09 10.74 -3.53
N ASN A 67 11.58 11.58 -2.62
CA ASN A 67 11.42 13.04 -2.75
C ASN A 67 12.11 13.57 -4.00
N TYR A 68 13.34 13.12 -4.29
CA TYR A 68 14.04 13.53 -5.51
C TYR A 68 13.32 13.07 -6.77
N ARG A 69 12.75 11.85 -6.78
CA ARG A 69 11.90 11.41 -7.90
C ARG A 69 10.71 12.35 -8.09
N LYS A 70 10.00 12.73 -7.02
CA LYS A 70 8.86 13.66 -7.11
C LYS A 70 9.27 14.98 -7.74
N GLU A 71 10.39 15.56 -7.31
CA GLU A 71 10.91 16.80 -7.88
C GLU A 71 11.20 16.67 -9.37
N VAL A 72 11.83 15.57 -9.80
CA VAL A 72 12.06 15.31 -11.24
C VAL A 72 10.73 15.19 -12.00
N PHE A 73 9.73 14.49 -11.47
CA PHE A 73 8.41 14.40 -12.11
C PHE A 73 7.72 15.77 -12.25
N LEU A 74 7.87 16.64 -11.25
CA LEU A 74 7.31 17.99 -11.29
C LEU A 74 8.03 18.87 -12.30
N GLU A 75 9.36 18.77 -12.42
CA GLU A 75 10.15 19.49 -13.42
C GLU A 75 9.81 19.03 -14.85
N LEU A 76 9.78 17.70 -15.08
CA LEU A 76 9.49 17.14 -16.40
C LEU A 76 8.06 17.40 -16.85
N ARG A 77 7.13 17.63 -15.92
CA ARG A 77 5.76 18.02 -16.24
C ARG A 77 5.67 19.37 -16.97
N GLU A 78 6.55 20.31 -16.67
CA GLU A 78 6.54 21.64 -17.29
C GLU A 78 7.09 21.62 -18.73
N SER A 79 7.85 20.59 -19.10
CA SER A 79 8.54 20.49 -20.39
C SER A 79 7.98 19.42 -21.34
N LYS A 80 7.31 18.38 -20.83
CA LYS A 80 6.79 17.27 -21.63
C LYS A 80 5.35 17.49 -22.08
N SER A 81 4.99 16.94 -23.25
CA SER A 81 3.59 16.87 -23.68
C SER A 81 2.78 15.94 -22.77
N THR A 82 1.46 16.11 -22.76
CA THR A 82 0.54 15.27 -21.96
C THR A 82 0.72 13.77 -22.23
N THR A 83 0.95 13.38 -23.48
CA THR A 83 1.15 11.97 -23.88
C THR A 83 2.47 11.41 -23.35
N GLU A 84 3.56 12.17 -23.47
CA GLU A 84 4.87 11.76 -22.95
C GLU A 84 4.84 11.66 -21.42
N LEU A 85 4.19 12.63 -20.77
CA LEU A 85 4.03 12.64 -19.32
C LEU A 85 3.20 11.45 -18.83
N GLN A 86 2.11 11.11 -19.53
CA GLN A 86 1.30 9.93 -19.23
C GLN A 86 2.13 8.65 -19.32
N ASN A 87 2.93 8.47 -20.38
CA ASN A 87 3.80 7.30 -20.55
C ASN A 87 4.89 7.21 -19.48
N LEU A 88 5.45 8.34 -19.05
CA LEU A 88 6.42 8.40 -17.96
C LEU A 88 5.78 7.94 -16.64
N PHE A 89 4.59 8.45 -16.30
CA PHE A 89 3.88 8.01 -15.09
C PHE A 89 3.45 6.54 -15.15
N LEU A 90 3.04 6.02 -16.31
CA LEU A 90 2.75 4.60 -16.46
C LEU A 90 3.99 3.74 -16.17
N SER A 91 5.16 4.15 -16.69
CA SER A 91 6.43 3.48 -16.41
C SER A 91 6.77 3.51 -14.91
N GLU A 92 6.49 4.63 -14.24
CA GLU A 92 6.64 4.77 -12.79
C GLU A 92 5.74 3.82 -12.00
N LEU A 93 4.48 3.65 -12.43
CA LEU A 93 3.55 2.72 -11.79
C LEU A 93 4.03 1.28 -11.89
N PHE A 94 4.67 0.87 -12.99
CA PHE A 94 5.29 -0.46 -13.13
C PHE A 94 6.52 -0.63 -12.23
N PHE A 95 7.36 0.41 -12.14
CA PHE A 95 8.50 0.42 -11.22
C PHE A 95 8.07 0.30 -9.75
N LEU A 96 7.06 1.07 -9.36
CA LEU A 96 6.48 1.03 -8.02
C LEU A 96 5.87 -0.32 -7.68
N GLU A 97 5.20 -0.97 -8.62
CA GLU A 97 4.67 -2.33 -8.42
C GLU A 97 5.80 -3.33 -8.15
N SER A 98 6.94 -3.19 -8.84
CA SER A 98 8.13 -4.01 -8.61
C SER A 98 8.73 -3.76 -7.22
N CYS A 99 8.77 -2.50 -6.78
CA CYS A 99 9.20 -2.14 -5.42
C CYS A 99 8.26 -2.72 -4.35
N LEU A 100 6.94 -2.71 -4.57
CA LEU A 100 5.95 -3.30 -3.66
C LEU A 100 6.04 -4.83 -3.61
N LYS A 101 6.36 -5.50 -4.72
CA LYS A 101 6.64 -6.95 -4.72
C LYS A 101 7.86 -7.29 -3.86
N MET A 102 8.86 -6.41 -3.81
CA MET A 102 10.04 -6.57 -2.96
C MET A 102 9.76 -6.27 -1.48
N ASN A 103 9.05 -5.18 -1.19
CA ASN A 103 8.62 -4.83 0.16
C ASN A 103 7.19 -4.27 0.14
N PRO A 104 6.16 -5.11 0.37
CA PRO A 104 4.76 -4.69 0.32
C PRO A 104 4.34 -3.78 1.50
N LYS A 105 5.25 -3.57 2.46
CA LYS A 105 5.05 -2.75 3.67
C LYS A 105 5.90 -1.46 3.65
N SER A 106 6.44 -1.09 2.49
CA SER A 106 7.21 0.14 2.35
C SER A 106 6.29 1.37 2.31
N TYR A 107 6.39 2.23 3.34
CA TYR A 107 5.67 3.50 3.38
C TYR A 107 6.03 4.41 2.21
N GLY A 108 7.32 4.48 1.86
CA GLY A 108 7.82 5.34 0.79
C GLY A 108 7.18 5.00 -0.55
N THR A 109 7.15 3.70 -0.89
CA THR A 109 6.58 3.23 -2.15
C THR A 109 5.07 3.50 -2.26
N TRP A 110 4.29 3.18 -1.22
CA TRP A 110 2.83 3.44 -1.23
C TRP A 110 2.53 4.94 -1.32
N HIS A 111 3.24 5.77 -0.54
CA HIS A 111 3.06 7.21 -0.56
C HIS A 111 3.46 7.83 -1.91
N HIS A 112 4.54 7.34 -2.53
CA HIS A 112 4.93 7.78 -3.87
C HIS A 112 3.91 7.38 -4.93
N ARG A 113 3.31 6.19 -4.81
CA ARG A 113 2.23 5.75 -5.71
C ARG A 113 1.00 6.66 -5.64
N CYS A 114 0.61 7.10 -4.44
CA CYS A 114 -0.43 8.11 -4.27
C CYS A 114 -0.09 9.41 -5.01
N PHE A 115 1.13 9.92 -4.84
CA PHE A 115 1.60 11.12 -5.55
C PHE A 115 1.53 10.96 -7.07
N VAL A 116 1.98 9.82 -7.61
CA VAL A 116 1.92 9.54 -9.04
C VAL A 116 0.49 9.62 -9.56
N LEU A 117 -0.46 8.97 -8.89
CA LEU A 117 -1.86 8.96 -9.31
C LEU A 117 -2.55 10.32 -9.16
N ASP A 118 -2.19 11.11 -8.14
CA ASP A 118 -2.71 12.47 -7.95
C ASP A 118 -2.17 13.45 -9.00
N THR A 119 -1.00 13.17 -9.58
CA THR A 119 -0.30 14.09 -10.49
C THR A 119 -0.46 13.68 -11.96
N MET A 120 -0.71 12.41 -12.25
CA MET A 120 -0.78 11.92 -13.61
C MET A 120 -2.00 12.49 -14.37
N PRO A 121 -1.88 12.74 -15.69
CA PRO A 121 -2.98 13.30 -16.47
C PRO A 121 -4.24 12.44 -16.49
N GLN A 122 -4.09 11.11 -16.67
CA GLN A 122 -5.21 10.17 -16.81
C GLN A 122 -4.99 8.92 -15.95
N PRO A 123 -5.38 8.95 -14.67
CA PRO A 123 -5.29 7.80 -13.78
C PRO A 123 -6.31 6.72 -14.10
N ASP A 124 -5.86 5.47 -14.14
CA ASP A 124 -6.70 4.27 -14.28
C ASP A 124 -7.04 3.71 -12.90
N TRP A 125 -8.15 4.18 -12.34
CA TRP A 125 -8.59 3.75 -11.01
C TRP A 125 -9.01 2.27 -10.95
N THR A 126 -9.49 1.71 -12.06
CA THR A 126 -9.91 0.30 -12.14
C THR A 126 -8.70 -0.61 -11.96
N ARG A 127 -7.60 -0.30 -12.65
CA ARG A 127 -6.34 -1.02 -12.47
C ARG A 127 -5.85 -0.97 -11.02
N GLU A 128 -5.98 0.18 -10.35
CA GLU A 128 -5.50 0.35 -8.97
C GLU A 128 -6.36 -0.38 -7.94
N LEU A 129 -7.67 -0.46 -8.15
CA LEU A 129 -8.55 -1.33 -7.35
C LEU A 129 -8.17 -2.80 -7.51
N GLU A 130 -7.86 -3.23 -8.74
CA GLU A 130 -7.42 -4.61 -8.99
C GLU A 130 -6.06 -4.91 -8.37
N LEU A 131 -5.12 -3.95 -8.40
CA LEU A 131 -3.86 -4.06 -7.65
C LEU A 131 -4.14 -4.25 -6.14
N CYS A 132 -5.05 -3.47 -5.56
CA CYS A 132 -5.45 -3.65 -4.16
C CYS A 132 -5.98 -5.07 -3.90
N ASN A 133 -6.83 -5.60 -4.80
CA ASN A 133 -7.37 -6.94 -4.69
C ASN A 133 -6.26 -8.00 -4.65
N GLN A 134 -5.25 -7.86 -5.52
CA GLN A 134 -4.11 -8.78 -5.59
C GLN A 134 -3.23 -8.72 -4.34
N PHE A 135 -2.88 -7.53 -3.87
CA PHE A 135 -2.06 -7.38 -2.66
C PHE A 135 -2.80 -7.84 -1.39
N LEU A 136 -4.11 -7.60 -1.30
CA LEU A 136 -4.94 -8.11 -0.20
C LEU A 136 -5.27 -9.60 -0.32
N LYS A 137 -5.10 -10.21 -1.48
CA LYS A 137 -5.13 -11.67 -1.63
C LYS A 137 -3.84 -12.31 -1.11
N TYR A 138 -2.71 -11.62 -1.26
CA TYR A 138 -1.41 -12.10 -0.78
C TYR A 138 -1.21 -11.88 0.73
N ASP A 139 -1.50 -10.69 1.23
CA ASP A 139 -1.49 -10.35 2.66
C ASP A 139 -2.73 -9.54 2.97
N GLU A 140 -3.78 -10.22 3.41
CA GLU A 140 -5.08 -9.64 3.70
C GLU A 140 -5.07 -8.68 4.91
N ARG A 141 -4.00 -8.74 5.72
CA ARG A 141 -3.77 -7.87 6.88
C ARG A 141 -2.82 -6.72 6.57
N ASN A 142 -2.42 -6.55 5.30
CA ASN A 142 -1.59 -5.42 4.89
C ASN A 142 -2.37 -4.10 4.99
N PHE A 143 -2.25 -3.43 6.13
CA PHE A 143 -2.94 -2.17 6.37
C PHE A 143 -2.52 -1.06 5.40
N HIS A 144 -1.28 -1.08 4.89
CA HIS A 144 -0.86 -0.11 3.87
C HIS A 144 -1.69 -0.24 2.59
N CYS A 145 -1.99 -1.48 2.18
CA CYS A 145 -2.84 -1.74 1.03
C CYS A 145 -4.31 -1.36 1.31
N TRP A 146 -4.81 -1.60 2.53
CA TRP A 146 -6.14 -1.13 2.94
C TRP A 146 -6.25 0.40 2.92
N ASP A 147 -5.23 1.10 3.42
CA ASP A 147 -5.15 2.56 3.41
C ASP A 147 -5.10 3.10 1.99
N TYR A 148 -4.29 2.47 1.15
CA TYR A 148 -4.20 2.77 -0.27
C TYR A 148 -5.53 2.52 -0.99
N ARG A 149 -6.23 1.41 -0.71
CA ARG A 149 -7.56 1.14 -1.27
C ARG A 149 -8.53 2.27 -0.92
N ARG A 150 -8.58 2.74 0.33
CA ARG A 150 -9.44 3.87 0.73
C ARG A 150 -9.09 5.16 -0.03
N PHE A 151 -7.80 5.39 -0.28
CA PHE A 151 -7.34 6.49 -1.14
C PHE A 151 -7.87 6.37 -2.58
N ILE A 152 -7.84 5.17 -3.16
CA ILE A 152 -8.34 4.89 -4.52
C ILE A 152 -9.86 5.00 -4.59
N VAL A 153 -10.59 4.34 -3.68
CA VAL A 153 -12.06 4.37 -3.57
C VAL A 153 -12.60 5.81 -3.59
N LYS A 154 -11.99 6.70 -2.80
CA LYS A 154 -12.38 8.10 -2.75
C LYS A 154 -12.23 8.82 -4.09
N ARG A 155 -11.17 8.53 -4.85
CA ARG A 155 -10.86 9.16 -6.15
C ARG A 155 -11.68 8.56 -7.29
N ALA A 156 -11.84 7.25 -7.26
CA ALA A 156 -12.66 6.48 -8.17
C ALA A 156 -14.17 6.71 -7.96
N LYS A 157 -14.55 7.35 -6.84
CA LYS A 157 -15.95 7.56 -6.42
C LYS A 157 -16.72 6.24 -6.32
N VAL A 158 -16.06 5.18 -5.85
CA VAL A 158 -16.73 3.91 -5.54
C VAL A 158 -17.67 4.14 -4.37
N SER A 159 -18.90 3.61 -4.47
CA SER A 159 -19.91 3.82 -3.45
C SER A 159 -19.57 3.05 -2.16
N PRO A 160 -19.97 3.56 -0.99
CA PRO A 160 -19.78 2.85 0.27
C PRO A 160 -20.39 1.44 0.26
N GLU A 161 -21.53 1.25 -0.41
CA GLU A 161 -22.21 -0.05 -0.54
C GLU A 161 -21.35 -1.07 -1.28
N ALA A 162 -20.72 -0.67 -2.39
CA ALA A 162 -19.81 -1.55 -3.12
C ALA A 162 -18.59 -1.96 -2.27
N GLU A 163 -18.09 -1.06 -1.42
CA GLU A 163 -17.01 -1.38 -0.49
C GLU A 163 -17.48 -2.22 0.71
N LEU A 164 -18.74 -2.08 1.13
CA LEU A 164 -19.34 -2.94 2.14
C LEU A 164 -19.45 -4.38 1.60
N GLU A 165 -19.88 -4.55 0.35
CA GLU A 165 -19.86 -5.86 -0.34
C GLU A 165 -18.45 -6.41 -0.49
N PHE A 166 -17.47 -5.57 -0.86
CA PHE A 166 -16.06 -5.98 -0.91
C PHE A 166 -15.58 -6.51 0.45
N SER A 167 -15.85 -5.79 1.53
CA SER A 167 -15.48 -6.24 2.88
C SER A 167 -16.15 -7.55 3.28
N MET A 168 -17.42 -7.75 2.88
CA MET A 168 -18.15 -8.99 3.11
C MET A 168 -17.48 -10.15 2.36
N SER A 169 -17.10 -9.93 1.09
CA SER A 169 -16.37 -10.94 0.31
C SER A 169 -15.06 -11.37 0.99
N LYS A 170 -14.37 -10.46 1.67
CA LYS A 170 -13.14 -10.77 2.40
C LYS A 170 -13.40 -11.57 3.67
N ILE A 171 -14.44 -11.21 4.42
CA ILE A 171 -14.89 -11.96 5.62
C ILE A 171 -15.36 -13.36 5.25
N SER A 172 -16.14 -13.52 4.18
CA SER A 172 -16.58 -14.84 3.72
C SER A 172 -15.42 -15.76 3.33
N ASN A 173 -14.31 -15.20 2.85
CA ASN A 173 -13.11 -15.96 2.51
C ASN A 173 -12.24 -16.26 3.74
N ASN A 174 -12.14 -15.31 4.67
CA ASN A 174 -11.49 -15.50 5.95
C ASN A 174 -12.19 -14.69 7.03
N PHE A 175 -12.91 -15.40 7.90
CA PHE A 175 -13.69 -14.80 8.97
C PHE A 175 -12.81 -14.06 10.00
N SER A 176 -11.52 -14.43 10.11
CA SER A 176 -10.53 -13.79 10.99
C SER A 176 -9.84 -12.56 10.43
N ASN A 177 -10.35 -12.02 9.32
CA ASN A 177 -9.80 -10.83 8.72
C ASN A 177 -10.22 -9.55 9.48
N TYR A 178 -9.47 -9.22 10.54
CA TYR A 178 -9.69 -8.01 11.34
C TYR A 178 -9.77 -6.73 10.51
N SER A 179 -8.93 -6.60 9.47
CA SER A 179 -8.92 -5.39 8.64
C SER A 179 -10.25 -5.19 7.91
N SER A 180 -10.90 -6.28 7.51
CA SER A 180 -12.21 -6.24 6.83
C SER A 180 -13.32 -5.87 7.80
N TRP A 181 -13.34 -6.45 9.00
CA TRP A 181 -14.26 -6.05 10.08
C TRP A 181 -14.09 -4.59 10.48
N HIS A 182 -12.84 -4.15 10.64
CA HIS A 182 -12.55 -2.76 10.92
C HIS A 182 -13.09 -1.86 9.80
N TYR A 183 -12.88 -2.22 8.54
CA TYR A 183 -13.37 -1.43 7.42
C TYR A 183 -14.91 -1.39 7.38
N ARG A 184 -15.61 -2.50 7.65
CA ARG A 184 -17.08 -2.52 7.82
C ARG A 184 -17.55 -1.54 8.87
N SER A 185 -16.90 -1.51 10.04
CA SER A 185 -17.26 -0.58 11.12
C SER A 185 -17.20 0.89 10.72
N LYS A 186 -16.40 1.24 9.69
CA LYS A 186 -16.29 2.59 9.14
C LYS A 186 -17.29 2.87 8.01
N LEU A 187 -17.74 1.85 7.30
CA LEU A 187 -18.69 1.96 6.19
C LEU A 187 -20.13 2.00 6.68
N LEU A 188 -20.48 1.20 7.70
CA LEU A 188 -21.86 1.08 8.18
C LEU A 188 -22.49 2.41 8.60
N PRO A 189 -21.82 3.32 9.34
CA PRO A 189 -22.40 4.63 9.68
C PRO A 189 -22.66 5.53 8.46
N LEU A 190 -21.99 5.28 7.33
CA LEU A 190 -22.17 6.04 6.09
C LEU A 190 -23.39 5.54 5.30
N ILE A 191 -23.68 4.23 5.37
CA ILE A 191 -24.72 3.56 4.59
C ILE A 191 -26.04 3.50 5.37
N HIS A 192 -25.96 3.24 6.67
CA HIS A 192 -27.10 3.06 7.56
C HIS A 192 -27.00 4.00 8.78
N PRO A 193 -27.01 5.33 8.58
CA PRO A 193 -26.80 6.28 9.66
C PRO A 193 -27.94 6.22 10.69
N ASP A 194 -27.59 6.28 11.97
CA ASP A 194 -28.54 6.56 13.05
C ASP A 194 -28.85 8.07 13.08
N PRO A 195 -30.13 8.50 12.93
CA PRO A 195 -30.48 9.91 12.98
C PRO A 195 -30.27 10.56 14.36
N THR A 196 -30.11 9.76 15.41
CA THR A 196 -29.98 10.23 16.81
C THR A 196 -28.54 10.34 17.30
N GLN A 197 -27.58 9.68 16.63
CA GLN A 197 -26.19 9.61 17.07
C GLN A 197 -25.20 9.94 15.94
N PRO A 198 -24.25 10.86 16.15
CA PRO A 198 -23.17 11.09 15.20
C PRO A 198 -22.34 9.82 14.98
N MET A 199 -22.21 9.39 13.72
CA MET A 199 -21.53 8.14 13.33
C MET A 199 -22.17 6.87 13.93
N GLY A 200 -23.42 6.94 14.38
CA GLY A 200 -24.19 5.77 14.79
C GLY A 200 -24.70 4.96 13.60
N VAL A 201 -25.09 3.71 13.87
CA VAL A 201 -25.63 2.78 12.88
C VAL A 201 -27.06 2.45 13.28
N SER A 202 -27.99 2.46 12.31
CA SER A 202 -29.39 2.15 12.55
C SER A 202 -29.58 0.78 13.23
N GLU A 203 -30.57 0.67 14.11
CA GLU A 203 -30.86 -0.56 14.86
C GLU A 203 -31.06 -1.78 13.95
N GLU A 204 -31.76 -1.61 12.82
CA GLU A 204 -31.97 -2.69 11.85
C GLU A 204 -30.65 -3.23 11.28
N ALA A 205 -29.72 -2.35 10.90
CA ALA A 205 -28.42 -2.76 10.40
C ALA A 205 -27.55 -3.39 11.50
N MET A 206 -27.63 -2.87 12.73
CA MET A 206 -26.93 -3.45 13.88
C MET A 206 -27.37 -4.89 14.15
N LEU A 207 -28.68 -5.17 14.11
CA LEU A 207 -29.21 -6.54 14.30
C LEU A 207 -28.68 -7.52 13.25
N LYS A 208 -28.61 -7.10 11.98
CA LYS A 208 -28.02 -7.92 10.90
C LYS A 208 -26.53 -8.19 11.13
N GLU A 209 -25.78 -7.19 11.59
CA GLU A 209 -24.36 -7.35 11.91
C GLU A 209 -24.12 -8.24 13.15
N TYR A 210 -25.02 -8.22 14.13
CA TYR A 210 -24.99 -9.15 15.26
C TYR A 210 -25.13 -10.60 14.80
N GLU A 211 -26.13 -10.90 13.98
CA GLU A 211 -26.34 -12.24 13.42
C GLU A 211 -25.13 -12.68 12.59
N LEU A 212 -24.56 -11.76 11.80
CA LEU A 212 -23.39 -12.02 10.99
C LEU A 212 -22.18 -12.41 11.87
N VAL A 213 -21.82 -11.59 12.86
CA VAL A 213 -20.65 -11.86 13.72
C VAL A 213 -20.85 -13.07 14.64
N GLN A 214 -22.10 -13.38 15.01
CA GLN A 214 -22.45 -14.57 15.81
C GLN A 214 -22.01 -15.87 15.14
N ASN A 215 -22.20 -15.98 13.82
CA ASN A 215 -21.71 -17.14 13.06
C ASN A 215 -20.20 -17.31 13.17
N GLY A 216 -19.45 -16.21 13.35
CA GLY A 216 -18.00 -16.22 13.57
C GLY A 216 -17.57 -16.92 14.84
N PHE A 217 -18.19 -16.56 15.98
CA PHE A 217 -17.81 -17.13 17.29
C PHE A 217 -18.01 -18.64 17.33
N PHE A 218 -19.05 -19.13 16.67
CA PHE A 218 -19.34 -20.57 16.61
C PHE A 218 -18.43 -21.31 15.64
N THR A 219 -17.85 -20.61 14.66
CA THR A 219 -16.93 -21.20 13.68
C THR A 219 -15.50 -21.26 14.22
N ASP A 220 -15.02 -20.18 14.84
CA ASP A 220 -13.70 -20.12 15.50
C ASP A 220 -13.79 -19.25 16.77
N PRO A 221 -13.94 -19.86 17.96
CA PRO A 221 -14.06 -19.11 19.21
C PRO A 221 -12.76 -18.41 19.63
N ASP A 222 -11.60 -18.83 19.12
CA ASP A 222 -10.30 -18.22 19.44
C ASP A 222 -10.01 -16.99 18.57
N ASP A 223 -10.83 -16.75 17.53
CA ASP A 223 -10.71 -15.60 16.66
C ASP A 223 -11.14 -14.30 17.35
N GLN A 224 -10.15 -13.57 17.85
CA GLN A 224 -10.31 -12.29 18.52
C GLN A 224 -10.98 -11.21 17.65
N SER A 225 -10.89 -11.33 16.32
CA SER A 225 -11.39 -10.28 15.42
C SER A 225 -12.89 -10.09 15.56
N ASN A 226 -13.61 -11.20 15.61
CA ASN A 226 -15.06 -11.23 15.78
C ASN A 226 -15.44 -10.65 17.14
N TRP A 227 -14.72 -11.03 18.20
CA TRP A 227 -14.98 -10.54 19.55
C TRP A 227 -14.79 -9.02 19.67
N PHE A 228 -13.75 -8.48 19.05
CA PHE A 228 -13.54 -7.03 19.01
C PHE A 228 -14.61 -6.31 18.19
N TYR A 229 -15.03 -6.86 17.05
CA TYR A 229 -16.10 -6.28 16.24
C TYR A 229 -17.45 -6.29 16.97
N HIS A 230 -17.77 -7.41 17.62
CA HIS A 230 -18.95 -7.55 18.46
C HIS A 230 -18.97 -6.56 19.62
N ARG A 231 -17.83 -6.40 20.29
CA ARG A 231 -17.70 -5.41 21.36
C ARG A 231 -17.97 -3.99 20.84
N TRP A 232 -17.48 -3.66 19.65
CA TRP A 232 -17.80 -2.40 18.99
C TRP A 232 -19.31 -2.25 18.72
N LEU A 233 -19.99 -3.30 18.24
CA LEU A 233 -21.45 -3.28 18.06
C LEU A 233 -22.20 -2.99 19.37
N MET A 234 -21.70 -3.50 20.50
CA MET A 234 -22.30 -3.28 21.82
C MET A 234 -22.06 -1.86 22.39
N GLY A 235 -21.33 -1.00 21.67
CA GLY A 235 -20.97 0.36 22.14
C GLY A 235 -20.01 0.37 23.34
N ARG A 236 -19.14 -0.64 23.47
CA ARG A 236 -18.24 -0.85 24.63
C ARG A 236 -16.76 -0.94 24.29
#